data_AF-A0A352S7B0-F1
#
_entry.id   AF-A0A352S7B0-F1
#
_cell.length_a   1.000
_cell.length_b   1.000
_cell.length_c   1.000
_cell.angle_alpha   90.00
_cell.angle_beta   90.00
_cell.angle_gamma   90.00
#
_symmetry.space_group_name_H-M   'P 1'
#
loop_
_entity.id
_entity.type
_entity.pdbx_description
1 polymer ?
#
loop_
_entity_poly.entity_id
_entity_poly.type
_entity_poly.pdbx_seq_one_letter_code
_entity_poly.pdbx_strand_id
1 'polypeptide(L)' 'HDATAIGELLSIESLGLCEPGASGEMAERGETTLGGRLPVNPSGGLESKGHPIGATGLGQIFELVEQLRG' A
#
# COMPACT_ATOMS: atom_id res chain seq x y z
N HIS A 1 -4.13 4.06 0.05
CA HIS A 1 -5.15 4.13 1.13
C HIS A 1 -6.22 3.10 0.82
N ASP A 2 -6.04 1.89 1.33
CA ASP A 2 -6.76 0.66 1.01
C ASP A 2 -7.96 0.42 1.94
N ALA A 3 -8.96 1.32 1.96
CA ALA A 3 -10.18 1.05 2.73
C ALA A 3 -10.98 -0.17 2.20
N THR A 4 -10.61 -0.63 1.00
CA THR A 4 -11.00 -1.88 0.34
C THR A 4 -9.83 -2.34 -0.52
N ALA A 5 -9.75 -3.63 -0.84
CA ALA A 5 -8.68 -4.19 -1.68
C ALA A 5 -8.48 -3.46 -3.02
N ILE A 6 -9.57 -3.11 -3.72
CA ILE A 6 -9.48 -2.35 -4.98
C ILE A 6 -8.93 -0.93 -4.77
N GLY A 7 -9.11 -0.36 -3.58
CA GLY A 7 -8.56 0.95 -3.22
C GLY A 7 -7.02 0.95 -3.17
N GLU A 8 -6.40 -0.19 -2.85
CA GLU A 8 -4.94 -0.34 -2.95
C GLU A 8 -4.49 -0.21 -4.41
N LEU A 9 -5.09 -1.01 -5.30
CA LEU A 9 -4.80 -1.06 -6.73
C LEU A 9 -4.95 0.32 -7.39
N LEU A 10 -6.07 1.00 -7.15
CA LEU A 10 -6.30 2.36 -7.66
C LEU A 10 -5.32 3.39 -7.09
N SER A 11 -4.90 3.23 -5.82
CA SER A 11 -3.89 4.12 -5.23
C SER A 11 -2.53 3.94 -5.91
N ILE A 12 -2.13 2.69 -6.19
CA ILE A 12 -0.88 2.38 -6.89
C ILE A 12 -0.83 3.05 -8.28
N GLU A 13 -1.92 2.92 -9.04
CA GLU A 13 -2.04 3.54 -10.37
C GLU A 13 -2.05 5.06 -10.28
N SER A 14 -2.80 5.63 -9.33
CA SER A 14 -2.90 7.09 -9.14
C SER A 14 -1.57 7.72 -8.72
N LEU A 15 -0.71 6.95 -8.05
CA LEU A 15 0.66 7.36 -7.69
C LEU A 15 1.65 7.20 -8.85
N GLY A 16 1.23 6.64 -9.99
CA GLY A 16 2.09 6.43 -11.16
C GLY A 16 3.13 5.33 -10.96
N LEU A 17 2.87 4.37 -10.06
CA LEU A 17 3.78 3.27 -9.77
C LEU A 17 3.67 2.13 -10.79
N CYS A 18 2.59 2.12 -11.56
CA CYS A 18 2.37 1.31 -12.76
C CYS A 18 1.42 2.04 -13.71
N GLU A 19 1.28 1.52 -14.93
CA GLU A 19 0.29 2.02 -15.90
C GLU A 19 -1.15 1.76 -15.40
N PRO A 20 -2.14 2.57 -15.82
CA PRO A 20 -3.54 2.34 -15.51
C PRO A 20 -4.00 0.92 -15.93
N GLY A 21 -4.68 0.22 -15.03
CA GLY A 21 -5.13 -1.16 -15.19
C GLY A 21 -4.07 -2.24 -14.95
N ALA A 22 -2.80 -1.87 -14.73
CA ALA A 22 -1.71 -2.85 -14.55
C ALA A 22 -1.48 -3.27 -13.09
N SER A 23 -2.12 -2.61 -12.12
CA SER A 23 -1.84 -2.84 -10.69
C SER A 23 -2.27 -4.23 -10.21
N GLY A 24 -3.35 -4.80 -10.76
CA GLY A 24 -3.81 -6.15 -10.43
C GLY A 24 -2.77 -7.23 -10.77
N GLU A 25 -2.29 -7.24 -12.01
CA GLU A 25 -1.25 -8.20 -12.43
C GLU A 25 0.07 -7.97 -11.67
N MET A 26 0.40 -6.71 -11.35
CA MET A 26 1.56 -6.37 -10.52
C MET A 26 1.47 -7.01 -9.12
N ALA A 27 0.30 -6.96 -8.51
CA ALA A 27 0.03 -7.62 -7.23
C ALA A 27 0.07 -9.16 -7.35
N GLU A 28 -0.52 -9.74 -8.39
CA GLU A 28 -0.50 -11.19 -8.65
C GLU A 28 0.91 -11.75 -8.85
N ARG A 29 1.80 -10.98 -9.49
CA ARG A 29 3.23 -11.32 -9.62
C ARG A 29 4.01 -11.19 -8.31
N GLY A 30 3.37 -10.73 -7.24
CA GLY A 30 3.98 -10.56 -5.93
C GLY A 30 4.88 -9.33 -5.81
N GLU A 31 4.86 -8.40 -6.77
CA GLU A 31 5.75 -7.22 -6.75
C GLU A 31 5.47 -6.30 -5.56
N THR A 32 4.23 -6.28 -5.06
CA THR A 32 3.77 -5.48 -3.92
C THR A 32 3.95 -6.14 -2.55
N THR A 33 4.40 -7.40 -2.52
CA THR A 33 4.58 -8.15 -1.27
C THR A 33 5.81 -7.68 -0.49
N LEU A 34 5.89 -8.07 0.79
CA LEU A 34 7.13 -7.87 1.56
C LEU A 34 8.28 -8.67 0.93
N GLY A 35 9.37 -7.99 0.58
CA GLY A 35 10.49 -8.56 -0.18
C GLY A 35 10.30 -8.53 -1.71
N GLY A 36 9.13 -8.11 -2.19
CA GLY A 36 8.90 -7.77 -3.59
C GLY A 36 9.65 -6.51 -4.02
N ARG A 37 9.56 -6.19 -5.32
CA ARG A 37 10.24 -5.03 -5.91
C ARG A 37 9.80 -3.70 -5.29
N LEU A 38 8.51 -3.59 -4.95
CA LEU A 38 7.90 -2.37 -4.45
C LEU A 38 6.89 -2.74 -3.36
N PRO A 39 7.32 -3.04 -2.13
CA PRO A 39 6.42 -3.40 -1.05
C PRO A 39 5.37 -2.31 -0.81
N VAL A 40 4.09 -2.67 -0.85
CA VAL A 40 2.97 -1.77 -0.54
C VAL A 40 2.36 -2.23 0.77
N ASN A 41 2.04 -1.27 1.63
CA ASN A 41 1.41 -1.54 2.93
C ASN A 41 2.10 -2.64 3.78
N PRO A 42 3.44 -2.60 4.04
CA PRO A 42 4.12 -3.63 4.85
C PRO A 42 3.50 -3.87 6.23
N SER A 43 2.85 -2.84 6.80
CA SER A 43 2.13 -2.92 8.07
C SER A 43 0.80 -3.68 8.03
N GLY A 44 0.37 -4.17 6.86
CA GLY A 44 -0.90 -4.85 6.63
C GLY A 44 -2.02 -3.96 6.09
N GLY A 45 -1.75 -2.66 5.87
CA GLY A 45 -2.72 -1.73 5.28
C GLY A 45 -3.95 -1.49 6.16
N LEU A 46 -4.91 -0.71 5.66
CA LEU A 46 -6.15 -0.41 6.37
C LEU A 46 -7.01 -1.66 6.55
N GLU A 47 -6.96 -2.62 5.61
CA GLU A 47 -7.76 -3.85 5.68
C GLU A 47 -7.35 -4.77 6.84
N SER A 48 -6.07 -4.80 7.23
CA SER A 48 -5.59 -5.64 8.34
C SER A 48 -5.21 -4.87 9.60
N LYS A 49 -4.49 -3.75 9.48
CA LYS A 49 -4.07 -2.90 10.62
C LYS A 49 -5.25 -2.15 11.23
N GLY A 50 -6.28 -1.90 10.42
CA GLY A 50 -7.48 -1.17 10.77
C GLY A 50 -7.51 0.25 10.22
N HIS A 51 -8.71 0.83 10.15
CA HIS A 51 -8.97 2.13 9.53
C HIS A 51 -9.67 3.14 10.47
N PRO A 52 -9.01 3.60 11.55
CA PRO A 52 -9.47 4.77 12.29
C PRO A 52 -9.28 6.01 11.39
N ILE A 53 -10.38 6.56 10.87
CA ILE A 53 -10.39 7.59 9.81
C ILE A 53 -9.41 8.74 10.12
N GLY A 54 -9.50 9.32 11.33
CA GLY A 54 -8.66 10.46 11.72
C GLY A 54 -7.18 10.13 11.98
N ALA A 55 -6.85 8.86 12.26
CA ALA A 55 -5.47 8.45 12.59
C ALA A 55 -4.75 7.75 11.43
N THR A 56 -5.46 7.35 10.38
CA THR A 56 -4.92 6.57 9.27
C THR A 56 -3.74 7.25 8.58
N GLY A 57 -3.87 8.54 8.24
CA GLY A 57 -2.78 9.28 7.58
C GLY A 57 -1.53 9.41 8.45
N LEU A 58 -1.70 9.60 9.76
CA LEU A 58 -0.58 9.63 10.71
C LEU A 58 0.10 8.25 10.80
N GLY A 59 -0.68 7.17 10.84
CA GLY A 59 -0.17 5.80 10.85
C GLY A 59 0.62 5.44 9.59
N GLN A 60 0.21 5.95 8.42
CA GLN A 60 0.95 5.77 7.16
C GLN A 60 2.29 6.51 7.16
N ILE A 61 2.33 7.76 7.64
CA ILE A 61 3.58 8.52 7.76
C ILE A 61 4.52 7.88 8.77
N PHE A 62 3.99 7.44 9.91
CA PHE A 62 4.77 6.74 10.94
C PHE A 62 5.43 5.47 10.37
N GLU A 63 4.66 4.62 9.69
CA GLU A 63 5.19 3.41 9.05
C GLU A 63 6.30 3.73 8.04
N LEU A 64 6.09 4.72 7.17
CA LEU A 64 7.11 5.16 6.21
C LEU A 64 8.40 5.58 6.90
N VAL A 65 8.29 6.30 8.02
CA VAL A 65 9.46 6.76 8.80
C VAL A 65 10.19 5.59 9.46
N GLU A 66 9.47 4.60 10.01
CA GLU A 66 10.10 3.39 10.57
C GLU A 66 10.84 2.61 9.48
N GLN A 67 10.22 2.33 8.33
CA GLN A 67 10.84 1.61 7.23
C GLN A 67 12.11 2.32 6.70
N LEU A 68 12.11 3.66 6.65
CA LEU A 68 13.27 4.44 6.20
C LEU A 68 14.41 4.51 7.23
N ARG A 69 14.13 4.20 8.51
CA ARG A 69 15.11 4.32 9.60
C ARG A 69 15.63 2.97 10.11
N GLY A 70 14.98 1.87 9.78
CA GLY A 70 15.27 0.55 10.35
C GLY A 70 14.99 0.49 11.84
#